data_AF-A0A2A5S4W0-F1
#
_entry.id   AF-A0A2A5S4W0-F1
#
_cell.length_a   1.000
_cell.length_b   1.000
_cell.length_c   1.000
_cell.angle_alpha   90.00
_cell.angle_beta   90.00
_cell.angle_gamma   90.00
#
_symmetry.space_group_name_H-M   'P 1'
#
loop_
_entity.id
_entity.type
_entity.pdbx_description
1 polymer ?
#
loop_
_entity_poly.entity_id
_entity_poly.type
_entity_poly.pdbx_seq_one_letter_code
_entity_poly.pdbx_strand_id
1 'polypeptide(L)'
;MLAQQQVAEQIWNYLTSRGWTKQSVSALLGNMQSESGIIADRWESDRIGNMSGGYGLVQWTPATKYINWAQSNGLVYQDVISQCKRLEWEVANSQQFYNPNMTFAQFTKSTQSPEVLADIFIRYYERPFNPNQPARGIQARYWLELLKGNTNDNQKGEKKMTIIFNYKGTGYSAIDGVMIAFSDPKAWGAITGIATKNGTAVELGTLTDSQYKLFVKAYKFEV
;
A
#
# COMPACT_ATOMS: atom_id res chain seq x y z
N MET A 1 -7.90 -7.57 -5.43
CA MET A 1 -7.20 -7.00 -4.25
C MET A 1 -5.75 -7.47 -4.14
N LEU A 2 -5.42 -8.76 -4.24
CA LEU A 2 -4.03 -9.24 -4.12
C LEU A 2 -3.04 -8.62 -5.14
N ALA A 3 -3.42 -8.50 -6.42
CA ALA A 3 -2.53 -7.95 -7.45
C ALA A 3 -2.22 -6.44 -7.25
N GLN A 4 -3.21 -5.64 -6.85
CA GLN A 4 -3.04 -4.21 -6.61
C GLN A 4 -2.07 -3.94 -5.45
N GLN A 5 -2.22 -4.69 -4.36
CA GLN A 5 -1.34 -4.58 -3.20
C GLN A 5 0.10 -4.99 -3.54
N GLN A 6 0.31 -6.06 -4.31
CA GLN A 6 1.66 -6.48 -4.73
C GLN A 6 2.38 -5.42 -5.58
N VAL A 7 1.66 -4.72 -6.45
CA VAL A 7 2.24 -3.61 -7.23
C VAL A 7 2.54 -2.42 -6.31
N ALA A 8 1.63 -2.09 -5.39
CA ALA A 8 1.86 -1.02 -4.41
C ALA A 8 3.08 -1.31 -3.51
N GLU A 9 3.28 -2.56 -3.08
CA GLU A 9 4.45 -3.01 -2.33
C GLU A 9 5.76 -2.87 -3.13
N GLN A 10 5.75 -3.20 -4.43
CA GLN A 10 6.91 -3.00 -5.30
C GLN A 10 7.29 -1.52 -5.42
N ILE A 11 6.31 -0.65 -5.68
CA ILE A 11 6.50 0.81 -5.76
C ILE A 11 7.03 1.33 -4.43
N TRP A 12 6.40 0.90 -3.34
CA TRP A 12 6.76 1.29 -1.99
C TRP A 12 8.20 0.94 -1.65
N ASN A 13 8.56 -0.34 -1.78
CA ASN A 13 9.90 -0.83 -1.46
C ASN A 13 10.96 -0.15 -2.33
N TYR A 14 10.69 0.01 -3.62
CA TYR A 14 11.60 0.70 -4.52
C TYR A 14 11.79 2.16 -4.11
N LEU A 15 10.74 2.98 -4.09
CA LEU A 15 10.89 4.43 -3.87
C LEU A 15 11.38 4.78 -2.47
N THR A 16 10.95 4.03 -1.44
CA THR A 16 11.50 4.23 -0.09
C THR A 16 12.98 3.85 -0.01
N SER A 17 13.45 2.81 -0.71
CA SER A 17 14.88 2.50 -0.83
C SER A 17 15.69 3.58 -1.58
N ARG A 18 15.01 4.39 -2.42
CA ARG A 18 15.56 5.60 -3.07
C ARG A 18 15.49 6.85 -2.16
N GLY A 19 15.05 6.67 -0.92
CA GLY A 19 14.98 7.73 0.09
C GLY A 19 13.76 8.64 -0.03
N TRP A 20 12.71 8.25 -0.77
CA TRP A 20 11.42 8.92 -0.64
C TRP A 20 10.84 8.64 0.74
N THR A 21 10.14 9.61 1.33
CA THR A 21 9.44 9.38 2.59
C THR A 21 8.23 8.48 2.37
N LYS A 22 7.87 7.72 3.41
CA LYS A 22 6.68 6.86 3.41
C LYS A 22 5.40 7.64 3.08
N GLN A 23 5.30 8.88 3.57
CA GLN A 23 4.18 9.79 3.32
C GLN A 23 4.08 10.21 1.85
N SER A 24 5.20 10.52 1.20
CA SER A 24 5.20 10.90 -0.21
C SER A 24 4.90 9.71 -1.12
N VAL A 25 5.41 8.52 -0.78
CA VAL A 25 5.09 7.31 -1.54
C VAL A 25 3.63 6.90 -1.35
N SER A 26 3.07 7.01 -0.14
CA SER A 26 1.64 6.76 0.06
C SER A 26 0.75 7.76 -0.68
N ALA A 27 1.14 9.03 -0.74
CA ALA A 27 0.44 10.06 -1.52
C ALA A 27 0.44 9.75 -3.03
N LEU A 28 1.57 9.28 -3.55
CA LEU A 28 1.70 8.79 -4.92
C LEU A 28 0.77 7.60 -5.17
N LEU A 29 0.76 6.60 -4.27
CA LEU A 29 -0.10 5.42 -4.39
C LEU A 29 -1.59 5.77 -4.37
N GLY A 30 -2.01 6.73 -3.53
CA GLY A 30 -3.38 7.24 -3.53
C GLY A 30 -3.77 7.85 -4.88
N ASN A 31 -2.87 8.57 -5.54
CA ASN A 31 -3.12 9.08 -6.89
C ASN A 31 -3.17 7.96 -7.93
N MET A 32 -2.17 7.07 -7.93
CA MET A 32 -2.11 5.92 -8.86
C MET A 32 -3.34 5.01 -8.76
N GLN A 33 -3.91 4.85 -7.55
CA GLN A 33 -5.14 4.08 -7.37
C GLN A 33 -6.32 4.69 -8.13
N SER A 34 -6.46 6.01 -8.11
CA SER A 34 -7.52 6.69 -8.84
C SER A 34 -7.23 6.81 -10.34
N GLU A 35 -5.97 6.95 -10.75
CA GLU A 35 -5.58 7.02 -12.18
C GLU A 35 -5.72 5.69 -12.90
N SER A 36 -5.18 4.62 -12.31
CA SER A 36 -4.99 3.34 -13.01
C SER A 36 -5.53 2.13 -12.26
N GLY A 37 -5.94 2.31 -11.00
CA GLY A 37 -6.13 1.20 -10.08
C GLY A 37 -4.79 0.58 -9.63
N ILE A 38 -3.68 1.32 -9.72
CA ILE A 38 -2.31 0.82 -9.51
C ILE A 38 -1.98 -0.34 -10.47
N ILE A 39 -2.39 -0.20 -11.73
CA ILE A 39 -2.11 -1.17 -12.79
C ILE A 39 -1.07 -0.54 -13.72
N ALA A 40 0.12 -1.14 -13.77
CA ALA A 40 1.23 -0.63 -14.58
C ALA A 40 0.97 -0.72 -16.08
N ASP A 41 0.23 -1.71 -16.56
CA ASP A 41 -0.13 -1.84 -17.97
C ASP A 41 -1.56 -1.37 -18.27
N ARG A 42 -1.93 -0.17 -17.76
CA ARG A 42 -3.26 0.41 -17.97
C ARG A 42 -3.24 1.42 -19.11
N TRP A 43 -4.03 1.15 -20.16
CA TRP A 43 -4.37 2.13 -21.20
C TRP A 43 -5.63 2.90 -20.80
N GLU A 44 -5.62 4.21 -21.02
CA GLU A 44 -6.80 5.05 -20.82
C GLU A 44 -8.01 4.51 -21.58
N SER A 45 -9.16 4.40 -20.90
CA SER A 45 -10.40 3.85 -21.45
C SER A 45 -10.26 2.45 -22.07
N ASP A 46 -9.24 1.70 -21.66
CA ASP A 46 -8.88 0.37 -22.17
C ASP A 46 -8.65 0.35 -23.70
N ARG A 47 -8.28 1.50 -24.28
CA ARG A 47 -7.91 1.64 -25.70
C ARG A 47 -6.46 1.27 -25.91
N ILE A 48 -6.19 -0.04 -25.96
CA ILE A 48 -4.84 -0.59 -26.13
C ILE A 48 -4.16 -0.01 -27.38
N GLY A 49 -2.94 0.49 -27.21
CA GLY A 49 -2.14 1.07 -28.29
C GLY A 49 -2.47 2.53 -28.64
N ASN A 50 -3.40 3.16 -27.92
CA ASN A 50 -3.72 4.58 -28.12
C ASN A 50 -2.61 5.50 -27.59
N MET A 51 -1.61 5.76 -28.42
CA MET A 51 -0.42 6.55 -28.06
C MET A 51 -0.69 8.02 -27.71
N SER A 52 -1.87 8.55 -28.05
CA SER A 52 -2.28 9.91 -27.68
C SER A 52 -3.00 10.00 -26.34
N GLY A 53 -3.47 8.88 -25.79
CA GLY A 53 -4.13 8.81 -24.48
C GLY A 53 -3.16 8.61 -23.32
N GLY A 54 -3.71 8.38 -22.13
CA GLY A 54 -2.97 8.04 -20.92
C GLY A 54 -2.46 6.60 -20.87
N TYR A 55 -1.29 6.41 -20.24
CA TYR A 55 -0.73 5.08 -20.01
C TYR A 55 -0.09 4.94 -18.62
N GLY A 56 -0.26 3.76 -18.02
CA GLY A 56 0.47 3.31 -16.84
C GLY A 56 -0.04 3.87 -15.51
N LEU A 57 0.80 3.73 -14.47
CA LEU A 57 0.45 3.95 -13.07
C LEU A 57 -0.16 5.34 -12.81
N VAL A 58 0.42 6.37 -13.43
CA VAL A 58 0.02 7.79 -13.31
C VAL A 58 -0.57 8.34 -14.62
N GLN A 59 -0.99 7.46 -15.53
CA GLN A 59 -1.62 7.84 -16.81
C GLN A 59 -0.83 8.94 -17.58
N TRP A 60 0.47 8.71 -17.84
CA TRP A 60 1.28 9.65 -18.63
C TRP A 60 0.60 9.97 -19.95
N THR A 61 0.29 11.25 -20.17
CA THR A 61 -0.49 11.69 -21.32
C THR A 61 0.27 12.78 -22.11
N PRO A 62 0.48 12.58 -23.43
CA PRO A 62 0.25 11.35 -24.18
C PRO A 62 1.21 10.23 -23.76
N ALA A 63 0.80 8.97 -23.95
CA ALA A 63 1.54 7.76 -23.57
C ALA A 63 2.97 7.73 -24.11
N THR A 64 3.21 8.32 -25.29
CA THR A 64 4.53 8.45 -25.92
C THR A 64 5.57 9.13 -25.02
N LYS A 65 5.16 10.05 -24.12
CA LYS A 65 6.07 10.71 -23.18
C LYS A 65 6.83 9.71 -22.31
N TYR A 66 6.14 8.66 -21.88
CA TYR A 66 6.72 7.61 -21.06
C TYR A 66 7.24 6.45 -21.91
N ILE A 67 6.43 5.92 -22.84
CA ILE A 67 6.79 4.71 -23.59
C ILE A 67 8.07 4.92 -24.41
N ASN A 68 8.20 6.06 -25.11
CA ASN A 68 9.41 6.34 -25.89
C ASN A 68 10.63 6.52 -24.98
N TRP A 69 10.45 7.13 -23.81
CA TRP A 69 11.53 7.28 -22.83
C TRP A 69 11.97 5.94 -22.26
N ALA A 70 11.03 5.04 -21.93
CA ALA A 70 11.36 3.72 -21.42
C ALA A 70 12.13 2.92 -22.47
N GLN A 71 11.64 2.90 -23.72
CA GLN A 71 12.27 2.19 -24.83
C GLN A 71 13.67 2.75 -25.15
N SER A 72 13.85 4.08 -25.17
CA SER A 72 15.15 4.69 -25.44
C SER A 72 16.19 4.41 -24.34
N ASN A 73 15.73 4.08 -23.13
CA ASN A 73 16.58 3.67 -22.00
C ASN A 73 16.70 2.14 -21.87
N GLY A 74 16.21 1.36 -22.85
CA GLY A 74 16.29 -0.10 -22.82
C GLY A 74 15.42 -0.75 -21.73
N LEU A 75 14.35 -0.07 -21.30
CA LEU A 75 13.44 -0.53 -20.25
C LEU A 75 12.16 -1.12 -20.84
N VAL A 76 11.58 -2.08 -20.14
CA VAL A 76 10.24 -2.64 -20.44
C VAL A 76 9.19 -1.66 -19.94
N TYR A 77 8.41 -1.04 -20.83
CA TYR A 77 7.52 0.04 -20.41
C TYR A 77 6.36 -0.42 -19.51
N GLN A 78 5.94 -1.69 -19.61
CA GLN A 78 4.91 -2.28 -18.74
C GLN A 78 5.41 -2.55 -17.31
N ASP A 79 6.73 -2.58 -17.09
CA ASP A 79 7.30 -2.94 -15.80
C ASP A 79 7.11 -1.82 -14.75
N VAL A 80 6.74 -2.23 -13.53
CA VAL A 80 6.47 -1.34 -12.40
C VAL A 80 7.70 -0.50 -12.04
N ILE A 81 8.88 -1.13 -12.04
CA ILE A 81 10.13 -0.47 -11.65
C ILE A 81 10.59 0.51 -12.74
N SER A 82 10.32 0.21 -14.01
CA SER A 82 10.59 1.12 -15.13
C SER A 82 9.75 2.40 -15.03
N GLN A 83 8.50 2.29 -14.57
CA GLN A 83 7.64 3.44 -14.27
C GLN A 83 8.11 4.22 -13.04
N CYS A 84 8.62 3.55 -12.01
CA CYS A 84 9.24 4.22 -10.87
C CYS A 84 10.53 4.96 -11.26
N LYS A 85 11.35 4.38 -12.15
CA LYS A 85 12.54 5.05 -12.72
C LYS A 85 12.16 6.29 -13.51
N ARG A 86 11.01 6.29 -14.21
CA ARG A 86 10.50 7.48 -14.89
C ARG A 86 10.24 8.61 -13.91
N LEU A 87 9.56 8.32 -12.79
CA LEU A 87 9.31 9.33 -11.75
C LEU A 87 10.62 9.89 -11.17
N GLU A 88 11.61 9.04 -10.88
CA GLU A 88 12.93 9.48 -10.43
C GLU A 88 13.64 10.37 -11.47
N TRP A 89 13.53 10.02 -12.76
CA TRP A 89 14.06 10.85 -13.83
C TRP A 89 13.34 12.21 -13.89
N GLU A 90 12.02 12.24 -13.70
CA GLU A 90 11.25 13.49 -13.66
C GLU A 90 11.62 14.37 -12.46
N VAL A 91 11.84 13.75 -11.29
CA VAL A 91 12.39 14.43 -10.11
C VAL A 91 13.76 15.04 -10.41
N ALA A 92 14.68 14.27 -11.00
CA ALA A 92 16.04 14.71 -11.28
C ALA A 92 16.13 15.78 -12.38
N ASN A 93 15.16 15.82 -13.29
CA ASN A 93 15.16 16.73 -14.45
C ASN A 93 14.09 17.83 -14.34
N SER A 94 13.50 18.01 -13.16
CA SER A 94 12.45 18.99 -12.90
C SER A 94 11.31 18.95 -13.93
N GLN A 95 10.89 17.75 -14.30
CA GLN A 95 9.82 17.52 -15.28
C GLN A 95 8.50 17.24 -14.57
N GLN A 96 7.40 17.50 -15.29
CA GLN A 96 6.02 17.12 -14.95
C GLN A 96 5.42 17.75 -13.68
N PHE A 97 6.19 18.18 -12.68
CA PHE A 97 5.70 18.73 -11.41
C PHE A 97 5.81 20.27 -11.36
N TYR A 98 4.67 20.98 -11.38
CA TYR A 98 4.62 22.45 -11.44
C TYR A 98 3.95 23.08 -10.20
N ASN A 99 4.57 22.94 -9.02
CA ASN A 99 4.11 23.62 -7.80
C ASN A 99 5.00 24.85 -7.52
N PRO A 100 4.42 26.03 -7.24
CA PRO A 100 5.18 27.26 -7.01
C PRO A 100 6.00 27.27 -5.71
N ASN A 101 5.62 26.47 -4.72
CA ASN A 101 6.17 26.50 -3.36
C ASN A 101 6.92 25.22 -2.97
N MET A 102 6.91 24.20 -3.83
CA MET A 102 7.54 22.90 -3.58
C MET A 102 8.07 22.33 -4.89
N THR A 103 9.34 21.99 -4.94
CA THR A 103 9.92 21.22 -6.06
C THR A 103 9.54 19.75 -5.96
N PHE A 104 9.62 19.01 -7.07
CA PHE A 104 9.36 17.57 -7.00
C PHE A 104 10.36 16.86 -6.06
N ALA A 105 11.62 17.28 -6.06
CA ALA A 105 12.63 16.76 -5.13
C ALA A 105 12.21 17.00 -3.66
N GLN A 106 11.72 18.18 -3.31
CA GLN A 106 11.19 18.47 -1.97
C GLN A 106 9.95 17.64 -1.65
N PHE A 107 9.06 17.42 -2.62
CA PHE A 107 7.92 16.52 -2.46
C PHE A 107 8.39 15.12 -2.05
N THR A 108 9.41 14.55 -2.69
CA THR A 108 9.91 13.20 -2.32
C THR A 108 10.41 13.09 -0.88
N LYS A 109 10.83 14.21 -0.27
CA LYS A 109 11.39 14.27 1.09
C LYS A 109 10.40 14.79 2.13
N SER A 110 9.19 15.16 1.73
CA SER A 110 8.20 15.78 2.62
C SER A 110 7.66 14.81 3.67
N THR A 111 7.47 15.29 4.89
CA THR A 111 6.84 14.54 6.00
C THR A 111 5.44 15.06 6.34
N GLN A 112 4.88 15.94 5.51
CA GLN A 112 3.47 16.35 5.62
C GLN A 112 2.54 15.14 5.54
N SER A 113 1.28 15.32 5.93
CA SER A 113 0.33 14.21 5.93
C SER A 113 0.14 13.64 4.51
N PRO A 114 -0.12 12.33 4.37
CA PRO A 114 -0.40 11.71 3.08
C PRO A 114 -1.58 12.37 2.33
N GLU A 115 -2.57 12.90 3.04
CA GLU A 115 -3.70 13.61 2.43
C GLU A 115 -3.24 14.93 1.78
N VAL A 116 -2.44 15.72 2.50
CA VAL A 116 -1.89 16.98 1.98
C VAL A 116 -0.99 16.71 0.78
N LEU A 117 -0.13 15.69 0.86
CA LEU A 117 0.75 15.33 -0.25
C LEU A 117 -0.02 14.75 -1.43
N ALA A 118 -1.10 14.00 -1.21
CA ALA A 118 -1.94 13.50 -2.29
C ALA A 118 -2.64 14.66 -3.02
N ASP A 119 -3.13 15.67 -2.30
CA ASP A 119 -3.73 16.89 -2.87
C ASP A 119 -2.68 17.72 -3.64
N ILE A 120 -1.46 17.84 -3.12
CA ILE A 120 -0.34 18.46 -3.85
C ILE A 120 -0.06 17.71 -5.15
N PHE A 121 0.02 16.38 -5.11
CA PHE A 121 0.34 15.58 -6.29
C PHE A 121 -0.73 15.69 -7.38
N ILE A 122 -2.03 15.56 -7.04
CA ILE A 122 -3.09 15.75 -8.04
C ILE A 122 -3.06 17.16 -8.65
N ARG A 123 -2.85 18.20 -7.85
CA ARG A 123 -2.88 19.59 -8.34
C ARG A 123 -1.69 19.97 -9.20
N TYR A 124 -0.52 19.39 -8.93
CA TYR A 124 0.72 19.90 -9.49
C TYR A 124 1.52 18.88 -10.30
N TYR A 125 1.28 17.59 -10.15
CA TYR A 125 1.80 16.54 -11.04
C TYR A 125 0.75 16.10 -12.07
N GLU A 126 -0.42 15.63 -11.60
CA GLU A 126 -1.46 15.06 -12.48
C GLU A 126 -2.15 16.15 -13.30
N ARG A 127 -2.55 17.25 -12.63
CA ARG A 127 -3.29 18.39 -13.22
C ARG A 127 -4.49 17.94 -14.07
N PRO A 128 -5.40 17.10 -13.56
CA PRO A 128 -6.61 16.74 -14.28
C PRO A 128 -7.53 17.96 -14.41
N PHE A 129 -8.51 17.87 -15.30
CA PHE A 129 -9.53 18.91 -15.45
C PHE A 129 -10.25 19.24 -14.13
N ASN A 130 -10.54 18.22 -13.31
CA ASN A 130 -11.09 18.38 -11.97
C ASN A 130 -10.07 17.94 -10.90
N PRO A 131 -9.37 18.89 -10.25
CA PRO A 131 -8.41 18.56 -9.20
C PRO A 131 -9.04 18.26 -7.83
N ASN A 132 -10.33 18.55 -7.62
CA ASN A 132 -11.01 18.33 -6.33
C ASN A 132 -11.43 16.85 -6.17
N GLN A 133 -10.48 15.98 -5.85
CA GLN A 133 -10.70 14.54 -5.68
C GLN A 133 -10.20 14.05 -4.29
N PRO A 134 -10.92 14.39 -3.20
CA PRO A 134 -10.46 14.10 -1.84
C PRO A 134 -10.29 12.60 -1.53
N ALA A 135 -10.93 11.72 -2.30
CA ALA A 135 -10.76 10.27 -2.20
C ALA A 135 -9.28 9.83 -2.31
N ARG A 136 -8.47 10.56 -3.07
CA ARG A 136 -7.02 10.28 -3.23
C ARG A 136 -6.25 10.45 -1.93
N GLY A 137 -6.65 11.41 -1.09
CA GLY A 137 -6.10 11.58 0.25
C GLY A 137 -6.46 10.41 1.18
N ILE A 138 -7.72 9.95 1.14
CA ILE A 138 -8.19 8.79 1.91
C ILE A 138 -7.43 7.52 1.48
N GLN A 139 -7.25 7.33 0.17
CA GLN A 139 -6.48 6.22 -0.40
C GLN A 139 -5.00 6.31 0.02
N ALA A 140 -4.42 7.51 0.01
CA ALA A 140 -3.05 7.71 0.47
C ALA A 140 -2.88 7.35 1.95
N ARG A 141 -3.83 7.73 2.82
CA ARG A 141 -3.85 7.29 4.22
C ARG A 141 -3.90 5.78 4.33
N TYR A 142 -4.81 5.14 3.59
CA TYR A 142 -4.94 3.69 3.56
C TYR A 142 -3.62 2.99 3.22
N TRP A 143 -2.93 3.41 2.15
CA TRP A 143 -1.64 2.84 1.76
C TRP A 143 -0.54 3.09 2.78
N LEU A 144 -0.52 4.27 3.42
CA LEU A 144 0.43 4.56 4.49
C LEU A 144 0.25 3.57 5.65
N GLU A 145 -0.97 3.41 6.16
CA GLU A 145 -1.22 2.52 7.31
C GLU A 145 -0.94 1.05 6.95
N LEU A 146 -1.37 0.61 5.76
CA LEU A 146 -1.15 -0.76 5.30
C LEU A 146 0.33 -1.09 5.13
N LEU A 147 1.10 -0.23 4.45
CA LEU A 147 2.47 -0.54 4.05
C LEU A 147 3.51 -0.12 5.09
N LYS A 148 3.23 0.91 5.91
CA LYS A 148 4.10 1.27 7.04
C LYS A 148 4.10 0.17 8.09
N GLY A 149 2.97 -0.48 8.33
CA GLY A 149 2.87 -1.69 9.18
C GLY A 149 3.72 -2.84 8.65
N ASN A 150 3.94 -2.92 7.34
CA ASN A 150 4.73 -3.97 6.68
C ASN A 150 6.24 -3.65 6.55
N THR A 151 6.75 -2.57 7.15
CA THR A 151 8.14 -2.09 6.90
C THR A 151 9.13 -2.23 8.07
N ASN A 152 8.83 -3.03 9.08
CA ASN A 152 9.81 -3.44 10.08
C ASN A 152 9.69 -4.95 10.37
N ASP A 153 9.98 -5.80 9.38
CA ASP A 153 10.71 -7.08 9.52
C ASP A 153 10.47 -7.95 8.27
N ASN A 154 11.39 -7.85 7.32
CA ASN A 154 11.66 -8.95 6.40
C ASN A 154 13.14 -9.35 6.51
N GLN A 155 13.64 -9.40 7.74
CA GLN A 155 14.44 -10.56 8.12
C GLN A 155 13.50 -11.77 8.08
N LYS A 156 13.92 -12.85 7.40
CA LYS A 156 13.41 -14.23 7.57
C LYS A 156 12.19 -14.38 8.52
N GLY A 157 10.99 -14.34 7.95
CA GLY A 157 9.77 -14.83 8.57
C GLY A 157 9.28 -14.02 9.77
N GLU A 158 8.48 -12.98 9.52
CA GLU A 158 7.48 -12.59 10.52
C GLU A 158 6.41 -13.68 10.62
N LYS A 159 6.66 -14.54 11.58
CA LYS A 159 5.69 -15.45 12.15
C LYS A 159 4.59 -14.62 12.81
N LYS A 160 3.50 -14.35 12.08
CA LYS A 160 2.28 -13.70 12.62
C LYS A 160 1.89 -14.38 13.93
N MET A 161 1.97 -13.65 15.04
CA MET A 161 1.72 -14.22 16.36
C MET A 161 0.23 -14.52 16.48
N THR A 162 -0.11 -15.81 16.59
CA THR A 162 -1.48 -16.28 16.75
C THR A 162 -1.72 -16.54 18.22
N ILE A 163 -2.54 -15.71 18.87
CA ILE A 163 -2.94 -15.95 20.26
C ILE A 163 -4.19 -16.82 20.26
N ILE A 164 -4.11 -17.94 20.97
CA ILE A 164 -5.17 -18.96 20.98
C ILE A 164 -5.63 -19.13 22.42
N PHE A 165 -6.92 -18.99 22.67
CA PHE A 165 -7.51 -19.17 24.00
C PHE A 165 -8.95 -19.68 23.94
N ASN A 166 -9.42 -20.26 25.05
CA ASN A 166 -10.82 -20.62 25.24
C ASN A 166 -11.49 -19.66 26.20
N TYR A 167 -12.72 -19.26 25.90
CA TYR A 167 -13.56 -18.49 26.81
C TYR A 167 -15.00 -18.99 26.73
N LYS A 168 -15.56 -19.41 27.89
CA LYS A 168 -16.92 -19.96 28.01
C LYS A 168 -17.26 -21.04 26.97
N GLY A 169 -16.31 -21.96 26.73
CA GLY A 169 -16.48 -23.07 25.79
C GLY A 169 -16.38 -22.69 24.31
N THR A 170 -16.08 -21.42 24.00
CA THR A 170 -15.79 -20.96 22.64
C THR A 170 -14.29 -20.75 22.48
N GLY A 171 -13.73 -21.29 21.39
CA GLY A 171 -12.33 -21.07 21.03
C GLY A 171 -12.17 -19.74 20.29
N TYR A 172 -11.09 -19.01 20.58
CA TYR A 172 -10.75 -17.75 19.93
C TYR A 172 -9.33 -17.78 19.38
N SER A 173 -9.15 -17.19 18.19
CA SER A 173 -7.83 -16.87 17.63
C SER A 173 -7.76 -15.36 17.40
N ALA A 174 -6.69 -14.73 17.88
CA ALA A 174 -6.36 -13.35 17.57
C ALA A 174 -5.12 -13.29 16.66
N ILE A 175 -5.24 -12.65 15.51
CA ILE A 175 -4.17 -12.48 14.51
C ILE A 175 -4.16 -11.01 14.10
N ASP A 176 -3.04 -10.31 14.30
CA ASP A 176 -2.83 -8.91 13.89
C ASP A 176 -4.00 -7.96 14.23
N GLY A 177 -4.58 -8.11 15.43
CA GLY A 177 -5.70 -7.26 15.85
C GLY A 177 -7.07 -7.63 15.27
N VAL A 178 -7.22 -8.85 14.74
CA VAL A 178 -8.52 -9.45 14.39
C VAL A 178 -8.79 -10.67 15.28
N MET A 179 -9.91 -10.67 16.00
CA MET A 179 -10.35 -11.81 16.82
C MET A 179 -11.44 -12.59 16.08
N ILE A 180 -11.26 -13.90 15.94
CA ILE A 180 -12.23 -14.80 15.32
C ILE A 180 -12.63 -15.84 16.35
N ALA A 181 -13.95 -16.01 16.52
CA ALA A 181 -14.53 -17.05 17.38
C ALA A 181 -14.83 -18.31 16.56
N PHE A 182 -14.58 -19.48 17.17
CA PHE A 182 -14.84 -20.78 16.58
C PHE A 182 -15.61 -21.65 17.58
N SER A 183 -16.78 -22.13 17.16
CA SER A 183 -17.57 -23.12 17.89
C SER A 183 -17.38 -24.54 17.36
N ASP A 184 -16.76 -24.71 16.18
CA ASP A 184 -16.46 -26.02 15.58
C ASP A 184 -15.07 -26.54 16.05
N PRO A 185 -15.02 -27.68 16.76
CA PRO A 185 -13.76 -28.30 17.21
C PRO A 185 -12.78 -28.66 16.08
N LYS A 186 -13.28 -28.93 14.86
CA LYS A 186 -12.41 -29.23 13.70
C LYS A 186 -11.73 -27.98 13.17
N ALA A 187 -12.45 -26.87 13.11
CA ALA A 187 -11.88 -25.57 12.73
C ALA A 187 -10.82 -25.11 13.74
N TRP A 188 -11.10 -25.34 15.04
CA TRP A 188 -10.15 -25.12 16.12
C TRP A 188 -8.85 -25.92 15.92
N GLY A 189 -8.94 -27.23 15.75
CA GLY A 189 -7.77 -28.11 15.59
C GLY A 189 -6.91 -27.81 14.35
N ALA A 190 -7.53 -27.37 13.25
CA ALA A 190 -6.79 -26.99 12.04
C ALA A 190 -5.97 -25.71 12.25
N ILE A 191 -6.55 -24.70 12.89
CA ILE A 191 -5.91 -23.40 13.11
C ILE A 191 -4.77 -23.54 14.13
N THR A 192 -5.00 -24.24 15.24
CA THR A 192 -3.96 -24.50 16.25
C THR A 192 -2.81 -25.30 15.65
N GLY A 193 -3.10 -26.34 14.87
CA GLY A 193 -2.08 -27.16 14.20
C GLY A 193 -1.20 -26.35 13.23
N ILE A 194 -1.79 -25.44 12.44
CA ILE A 194 -1.04 -24.58 11.50
C ILE A 194 -0.17 -23.57 12.26
N ALA A 195 -0.71 -22.92 13.29
CA ALA A 195 0.01 -21.90 14.07
C ALA A 195 1.19 -22.50 14.86
N THR A 196 1.00 -23.67 15.46
CA THR A 196 2.03 -24.39 16.23
C THR A 196 3.12 -24.93 15.32
N LYS A 197 2.80 -25.48 14.14
CA LYS A 197 3.79 -25.95 13.15
C LYS A 197 4.67 -24.80 12.63
N ASN A 198 4.09 -23.62 12.49
CA ASN A 198 4.81 -22.43 12.08
C ASN A 198 5.55 -21.77 13.26
N GLY A 199 5.40 -22.24 14.49
CA GLY A 199 6.06 -21.70 15.70
C GLY A 199 5.68 -20.26 16.01
N THR A 200 4.43 -19.88 15.70
CA THR A 200 3.91 -18.50 15.86
C THR A 200 2.82 -18.41 16.93
N ALA A 201 2.47 -19.54 17.56
CA ALA A 201 1.36 -19.65 18.48
C ALA A 201 1.74 -19.31 19.93
N VAL A 202 0.85 -18.57 20.61
CA VAL A 202 0.85 -18.42 22.07
C VAL A 202 -0.48 -18.94 22.58
N GLU A 203 -0.46 -20.10 23.24
CA GLU A 203 -1.65 -20.69 23.85
C GLU A 203 -1.82 -20.19 25.28
N LEU A 204 -2.90 -19.45 25.54
CA LEU A 204 -3.20 -18.92 26.88
C LEU A 204 -4.11 -19.85 27.70
N GLY A 205 -4.60 -20.93 27.11
CA GLY A 205 -5.56 -21.84 27.74
C GLY A 205 -6.93 -21.19 27.91
N THR A 206 -7.63 -21.54 28.99
CA THR A 206 -8.97 -21.01 29.27
C THR A 206 -8.88 -19.72 30.09
N LEU A 207 -9.43 -18.63 29.56
CA LEU A 207 -9.47 -17.34 30.26
C LEU A 207 -10.66 -17.22 31.21
N THR A 208 -10.44 -16.60 32.37
CA THR A 208 -11.51 -16.08 33.24
C THR A 208 -12.15 -14.82 32.66
N ASP A 209 -13.34 -14.44 33.14
CA ASP A 209 -14.04 -13.21 32.71
C ASP A 209 -13.18 -11.95 32.86
N SER A 210 -12.40 -11.83 33.94
CA SER A 210 -11.50 -10.70 34.16
C SER A 210 -10.34 -10.68 33.16
N GLN A 211 -9.74 -11.84 32.88
CA GLN A 211 -8.66 -11.97 31.90
C GLN A 211 -9.14 -11.70 30.48
N TYR A 212 -10.34 -12.19 30.12
CA TYR A 212 -10.95 -11.93 28.81
C TYR A 212 -11.22 -10.44 28.61
N LYS A 213 -11.79 -9.76 29.61
CA LYS A 213 -12.04 -8.29 29.55
C LYS A 213 -10.74 -7.50 29.41
N LEU A 214 -9.69 -7.89 30.13
CA LEU A 214 -8.37 -7.28 29.99
C LEU A 214 -7.80 -7.51 28.58
N PHE A 215 -7.95 -8.72 28.04
CA PHE A 215 -7.48 -9.06 26.70
C PHE A 215 -8.18 -8.22 25.62
N VAL A 216 -9.51 -8.19 25.61
CA VAL A 216 -10.32 -7.37 24.68
C VAL A 216 -9.94 -5.90 24.75
N LYS A 217 -9.78 -5.36 25.97
CA LYS A 217 -9.37 -3.97 26.20
C LYS A 217 -7.96 -3.67 25.71
N ALA A 218 -6.99 -4.55 25.99
CA ALA A 218 -5.60 -4.36 25.63
C ALA A 218 -5.39 -4.31 24.11
N TYR A 219 -6.14 -5.12 23.37
CA TYR A 219 -6.03 -5.21 21.91
C TYR A 219 -7.04 -4.35 21.15
N LYS A 220 -7.79 -3.48 21.86
CA LYS A 220 -8.80 -2.57 21.28
C LYS A 220 -9.82 -3.28 20.37
N PHE A 221 -10.18 -4.52 20.71
CA PHE A 221 -11.28 -5.19 20.04
C PHE A 221 -12.56 -4.49 20.49
N GLU A 222 -13.19 -3.73 19.58
CA GLU A 222 -14.53 -3.21 19.83
C GLU A 222 -15.48 -4.41 19.98
N VAL A 223 -16.21 -4.46 21.09
CA VAL A 223 -17.23 -5.47 21.37
C VAL A 223 -18.54 -5.04 20.72
#